data_AF-A0A7C5KNQ9-F1
#
_entry.id   AF-A0A7C5KNQ9-F1
#
_cell.length_a   1.000
_cell.length_b   1.000
_cell.length_c   1.000
_cell.angle_alpha   90.00
_cell.angle_beta   90.00
_cell.angle_gamma   90.00
#
_symmetry.space_group_name_H-M   'P 1'
#
loop_
_entity.id
_entity.type
_entity.pdbx_description
1 polymer ?
#
loop_
_entity_poly.entity_id
_entity_poly.type
_entity_poly.pdbx_seq_one_letter_code
_entity_poly.pdbx_strand_id
1 'polypeptide(L)'
;MRSHKSSAFFVSILFFVSFLFGCEQATRFAALSEVNQEMNQEGFHLMGRFGDEWPAELIESRDGHDGITFEAPGMGRQSYPNYRGYDFRLLLLKSDQGKNFAIVYKKKR
;
A
#
# COMPACT_ATOMS: atom_id res chain seq x y z
N MET A 1 -60.57 -0.73 -35.90
CA MET A 1 -60.06 0.30 -34.95
C MET A 1 -59.33 -0.41 -33.82
N ARG A 2 -58.14 0.12 -33.45
CA ARG A 2 -57.32 -0.26 -32.29
C ARG A 2 -56.69 -1.66 -32.38
N SER A 3 -55.44 -1.90 -31.99
CA SER A 3 -54.40 -1.06 -31.40
C SER A 3 -53.17 -1.98 -31.20
N HIS A 4 -51.97 -1.48 -31.53
CA HIS A 4 -50.70 -1.58 -30.78
C HIS A 4 -50.53 -2.75 -29.78
N LYS A 5 -49.41 -3.47 -29.66
CA LYS A 5 -48.00 -3.03 -29.71
C LYS A 5 -47.09 -4.27 -29.66
N SER A 6 -45.96 -4.16 -30.37
CA SER A 6 -44.59 -4.54 -29.98
C SER A 6 -44.37 -5.57 -28.85
N SER A 7 -43.69 -6.67 -29.17
CA SER A 7 -43.00 -7.52 -28.18
C SER A 7 -41.54 -7.75 -28.53
N ALA A 8 -40.70 -7.10 -27.70
CA ALA A 8 -39.42 -7.52 -27.15
C ALA A 8 -38.37 -8.20 -28.05
N PHE A 9 -37.39 -7.41 -28.50
CA PHE A 9 -36.06 -7.90 -28.83
C PHE A 9 -35.29 -8.16 -27.53
N PHE A 10 -35.09 -9.44 -27.22
CA PHE A 10 -34.12 -9.91 -26.22
C PHE A 10 -32.72 -9.74 -26.79
N VAL A 11 -31.96 -8.74 -26.32
CA VAL A 11 -30.51 -8.72 -26.50
C VAL A 11 -29.89 -9.04 -25.15
N SER A 12 -29.59 -10.32 -24.98
CA SER A 12 -28.72 -10.83 -23.93
C SER A 12 -27.32 -10.25 -24.10
N ILE A 13 -27.01 -9.19 -23.37
CA ILE A 13 -25.63 -8.70 -23.23
C ILE A 13 -24.97 -9.55 -22.15
N LEU A 14 -24.35 -10.66 -22.58
CA LEU A 14 -23.42 -11.43 -21.77
C LEU A 14 -22.14 -10.60 -21.56
N PHE A 15 -21.80 -10.44 -20.28
CA PHE A 15 -20.45 -10.58 -19.72
C PHE A 15 -19.28 -10.10 -20.59
N PHE A 16 -18.77 -8.92 -20.25
CA PHE A 16 -17.33 -8.80 -19.97
C PHE A 16 -17.17 -7.67 -18.94
N VAL A 17 -17.56 -7.96 -17.70
CA VAL A 17 -16.99 -7.27 -16.55
C VAL A 17 -15.52 -7.67 -16.58
N SER A 18 -14.70 -6.87 -17.27
CA SER A 18 -13.25 -6.91 -17.13
C SER A 18 -12.97 -6.53 -15.70
N PHE A 19 -12.96 -7.57 -14.87
CA PHE A 19 -12.31 -7.69 -13.58
C PHE A 19 -10.84 -7.30 -13.83
N LEU A 20 -10.58 -5.99 -13.94
CA LEU A 20 -9.26 -5.41 -13.74
C LEU A 20 -8.99 -5.53 -12.24
N PHE A 21 -8.84 -6.77 -11.77
CA PHE A 21 -8.06 -7.03 -10.59
C PHE A 21 -6.65 -6.63 -11.00
N GLY A 22 -6.31 -5.38 -10.70
CA GLY A 22 -4.93 -5.01 -10.46
C GLY A 22 -4.41 -6.06 -9.49
N CYS A 23 -3.70 -7.03 -10.03
CA CYS A 23 -2.86 -7.90 -9.24
C CYS A 23 -1.79 -6.95 -8.73
N GLU A 24 -2.06 -6.27 -7.61
CA GLU A 24 -1.02 -5.68 -6.78
C GLU A 24 -0.14 -6.85 -6.39
N GLN A 25 0.87 -7.08 -7.22
CA GLN A 25 1.88 -8.08 -7.02
C GLN A 25 2.52 -7.72 -5.68
N ALA A 26 2.35 -8.58 -4.68
CA ALA A 26 2.90 -8.30 -3.36
C ALA A 26 4.41 -8.11 -3.48
N THR A 27 4.89 -6.87 -3.32
CA THR A 27 6.30 -6.53 -3.51
C THR A 27 7.09 -7.24 -2.41
N ARG A 28 7.98 -8.14 -2.82
CA ARG A 28 8.90 -8.85 -1.92
C ARG A 28 10.29 -8.27 -2.02
N PHE A 29 10.92 -8.18 -0.87
CA PHE A 29 12.23 -7.61 -0.68
C PHE A 29 13.13 -8.65 -0.01
N ALA A 30 14.25 -8.97 -0.65
CA ALA A 30 15.24 -9.89 -0.12
C ALA A 30 16.08 -9.22 0.98
N ALA A 31 16.23 -7.89 0.93
CA ALA A 31 17.02 -7.13 1.88
C ALA A 31 16.52 -5.70 2.06
N LEU A 32 16.84 -5.10 3.21
CA LEU A 32 16.57 -3.69 3.50
C LEU A 32 17.19 -2.74 2.46
N SER A 33 18.34 -3.10 1.88
CA SER A 33 19.00 -2.28 0.87
C SER A 33 18.14 -2.07 -0.38
N GLU A 34 17.32 -3.04 -0.76
CA GLU A 34 16.42 -2.94 -1.92
C GLU A 34 15.34 -1.90 -1.67
N VAL A 35 14.68 -1.99 -0.50
CA VAL A 35 13.67 -1.00 -0.08
C VAL A 35 14.27 0.40 0.01
N ASN A 36 15.45 0.52 0.64
CA ASN A 36 16.14 1.80 0.78
C ASN A 36 16.50 2.38 -0.60
N GLN A 37 16.94 1.55 -1.54
CA GLN A 37 17.30 2.00 -2.88
C GLN A 37 16.07 2.55 -3.62
N GLU A 38 14.94 1.85 -3.58
CA GLU A 38 13.68 2.28 -4.19
C GLU A 38 13.19 3.60 -3.59
N MET A 39 13.13 3.68 -2.25
CA MET A 39 12.70 4.90 -1.57
C MET A 39 13.66 6.08 -1.79
N ASN A 40 14.98 5.82 -1.82
CA ASN A 40 15.97 6.86 -2.12
C ASN A 40 15.83 7.40 -3.54
N GLN A 41 15.48 6.57 -4.53
CA GLN A 41 15.21 7.02 -5.91
C GLN A 41 14.00 7.97 -5.98
N GLU A 42 13.03 7.78 -5.09
CA GLU A 42 11.89 8.68 -4.94
C GLU A 42 12.18 9.94 -4.10
N GLY A 43 13.39 10.05 -3.54
CA GLY A 43 13.82 11.16 -2.68
C GLY A 43 13.40 11.03 -1.21
N PHE A 44 12.98 9.84 -0.80
CA PHE A 44 12.67 9.52 0.58
C PHE A 44 13.93 9.06 1.33
N HIS A 45 14.04 9.46 2.59
CA HIS A 45 15.13 9.11 3.49
C HIS A 45 14.61 8.33 4.70
N LEU A 46 15.33 7.27 5.07
CA LEU A 46 15.00 6.41 6.20
C LEU A 46 15.01 7.21 7.51
N MET A 47 13.91 7.14 8.25
CA MET A 47 13.74 7.76 9.57
C MET A 47 13.87 6.75 10.70
N GLY A 48 13.33 5.55 10.51
CA GLY A 48 13.32 4.53 11.54
C GLY A 48 12.89 3.17 11.02
N ARG A 49 13.35 2.13 11.71
CA ARG A 49 13.02 0.73 11.46
C ARG A 49 12.62 0.07 12.78
N PHE A 50 11.58 -0.75 12.74
CA PHE A 50 11.04 -1.45 13.91
C PHE A 50 10.92 -2.94 13.62
N GLY A 51 11.97 -3.71 13.95
CA GLY A 51 12.10 -5.13 13.61
C GLY A 51 13.18 -5.37 12.55
N ASP A 52 13.77 -6.57 12.55
CA ASP A 52 15.03 -6.85 11.85
C ASP A 52 15.00 -8.13 10.98
N GLU A 53 13.81 -8.69 10.73
CA GLU A 53 13.69 -9.97 10.03
C GLU A 53 13.47 -9.81 8.52
N TRP A 54 14.17 -10.62 7.73
CA TRP A 54 14.11 -10.66 6.27
C TRP A 54 14.18 -12.11 5.77
N PRO A 55 13.78 -12.40 4.52
CA PRO A 55 13.14 -11.52 3.55
C PRO A 55 11.74 -11.09 4.02
N ALA A 56 11.17 -10.09 3.36
CA ALA A 56 9.87 -9.58 3.75
C ALA A 56 9.02 -9.08 2.59
N GLU A 57 7.71 -9.14 2.83
CA GLU A 57 6.66 -8.78 1.88
C GLU A 57 5.98 -7.49 2.34
N LEU A 58 5.75 -6.57 1.41
CA LEU A 58 4.95 -5.38 1.67
C LEU A 58 3.49 -5.77 1.88
N ILE A 59 3.00 -5.51 3.08
CA ILE A 59 1.59 -5.73 3.43
C ILE A 59 0.79 -4.45 3.19
N GLU A 60 1.36 -3.31 3.59
CA GLU A 60 0.65 -2.03 3.56
C GLU A 60 1.66 -0.88 3.43
N SER A 61 1.31 0.10 2.60
CA SER A 61 2.00 1.38 2.53
C SER A 61 1.04 2.49 2.94
N ARG A 62 1.50 3.45 3.76
CA ARG A 62 0.71 4.63 4.14
C ARG A 62 1.51 5.89 3.92
N ASP A 63 0.90 6.85 3.26
CA ASP A 63 1.46 8.20 3.11
C ASP A 63 0.87 9.16 4.16
N GLY A 64 1.65 10.14 4.59
CA GLY A 64 1.19 11.18 5.53
C GLY A 64 1.88 12.52 5.30
N HIS A 65 1.13 13.62 5.39
CA HIS A 65 1.66 14.95 5.06
C HIS A 65 2.24 15.69 6.27
N ASP A 66 1.64 15.63 7.46
CA ASP A 66 2.17 16.35 8.63
C ASP A 66 2.63 15.39 9.75
N GLY A 67 2.77 14.12 9.38
CA GLY A 67 3.12 13.01 10.24
C GLY A 67 2.32 11.75 9.92
N ILE A 68 2.69 10.65 10.55
CA ILE A 68 1.98 9.37 10.46
C ILE A 68 1.77 8.81 11.86
N THR A 69 0.62 8.17 12.09
CA THR A 69 0.39 7.34 13.28
C THR A 69 -0.05 5.98 12.82
N PHE A 70 0.56 4.94 13.37
CA PHE A 70 0.21 3.57 13.06
C PHE A 70 0.24 2.71 14.31
N GLU A 71 -0.50 1.62 14.23
CA GLU A 71 -0.55 0.60 15.24
C GLU A 71 -0.39 -0.74 14.52
N ALA A 72 0.62 -1.51 14.92
CA ALA A 72 0.88 -2.82 14.37
C ALA A 72 0.90 -3.86 15.50
N PRO A 73 0.34 -5.07 15.28
CA PRO A 73 0.38 -6.13 16.28
C PRO A 73 1.82 -6.42 16.73
N GLY A 74 2.09 -6.30 18.03
CA GLY A 74 3.41 -6.54 18.62
C GLY A 74 4.37 -5.35 18.67
N MET A 75 4.04 -4.21 18.05
CA MET A 75 4.88 -2.99 18.05
C MET A 75 4.25 -1.81 18.81
N GLY A 76 2.98 -1.94 19.19
CA GLY A 76 2.19 -0.89 19.81
C GLY A 76 1.89 0.27 18.85
N ARG A 77 1.35 1.35 19.42
CA ARG A 77 1.06 2.58 18.69
C ARG A 77 2.33 3.43 18.58
N GLN A 78 2.68 3.79 17.36
CA GLN A 78 3.81 4.65 17.03
C GLN A 78 3.29 5.91 16.33
N SER A 79 3.83 7.08 16.68
CA SER A 79 3.39 8.37 16.11
C SER A 79 4.58 9.26 15.79
N TYR A 80 4.54 9.86 14.61
CA TYR A 80 5.57 10.76 14.07
C TYR A 80 4.94 12.11 13.72
N PRO A 81 4.52 12.94 14.70
CA PRO A 81 3.86 14.21 14.44
C PRO A 81 4.86 15.35 14.17
N ASN A 82 4.32 16.49 13.73
CA ASN A 82 4.97 17.82 13.74
C ASN A 82 6.08 18.02 12.69
N TYR A 83 5.89 17.49 11.48
CA TYR A 83 6.83 17.67 10.37
C TYR A 83 6.19 18.37 9.17
N ARG A 84 5.65 19.57 9.41
CA ARG A 84 5.06 20.38 8.34
C ARG A 84 6.07 20.61 7.22
N GLY A 85 5.64 20.44 5.97
CA GLY A 85 6.49 20.63 4.79
C GLY A 85 7.33 19.40 4.40
N TYR A 86 7.04 18.25 5.02
CA TYR A 86 7.58 16.95 4.60
C TYR A 86 6.45 16.05 4.12
N ASP A 87 6.78 15.01 3.37
CA ASP A 87 5.94 13.87 3.13
C ASP A 87 6.52 12.67 3.87
N PHE A 88 5.66 11.84 4.43
CA PHE A 88 6.00 10.61 5.14
C PHE A 88 5.47 9.42 4.39
N ARG A 89 6.24 8.34 4.43
CA ARG A 89 5.80 7.04 3.97
C ARG A 89 6.12 5.99 5.03
N LEU A 90 5.11 5.21 5.39
CA LEU A 90 5.22 4.04 6.24
C LEU A 90 5.09 2.79 5.38
N LEU A 91 6.05 1.89 5.49
CA LEU A 91 5.96 0.55 4.92
C LEU A 91 5.77 -0.44 6.07
N LEU A 92 4.67 -1.18 6.05
CA LEU A 92 4.43 -2.32 6.94
C LEU A 92 4.76 -3.60 6.19
N LEU A 93 5.66 -4.38 6.77
CA LEU A 93 6.28 -5.54 6.15
C LEU A 93 6.02 -6.79 7.00
N LYS A 94 5.89 -7.94 6.35
CA LYS A 94 5.84 -9.26 7.00
C LYS A 94 7.06 -10.08 6.63
N SER A 95 7.76 -10.62 7.61
CA SER A 95 8.82 -11.60 7.35
C SER A 95 8.23 -12.95 6.93
N ASP A 96 9.04 -13.80 6.29
CA ASP A 96 8.67 -15.18 6.00
C ASP A 96 8.38 -16.01 7.27
N GLN A 97 8.93 -15.59 8.42
CA GLN A 97 8.63 -16.19 9.73
C GLN A 97 7.31 -15.70 10.32
N GLY A 98 6.59 -14.84 9.60
CA GLY A 98 5.28 -14.31 9.99
C GLY A 98 5.34 -13.14 10.96
N LYS A 99 6.52 -12.55 11.21
CA LYS A 99 6.64 -11.38 12.10
C LYS A 99 6.45 -10.09 11.33
N ASN A 100 5.76 -9.15 11.97
CA ASN A 100 5.54 -7.81 11.41
C ASN A 100 6.69 -6.89 11.79
N PHE A 101 7.03 -5.99 10.88
CA PHE A 101 7.93 -4.89 11.15
C PHE A 101 7.56 -3.68 10.30
N ALA A 102 8.07 -2.51 10.67
CA ALA A 102 7.78 -1.26 9.98
C ALA A 102 9.02 -0.48 9.62
N ILE A 103 8.95 0.25 8.52
CA ILE A 103 9.96 1.20 8.08
C ILE A 103 9.29 2.54 7.82
N VAL A 104 9.84 3.60 8.39
CA VAL A 104 9.34 4.97 8.22
C VAL A 104 10.35 5.75 7.38
N TYR A 105 9.85 6.42 6.36
CA TYR A 105 10.61 7.33 5.51
C TYR A 105 10.04 8.73 5.53
N LYS A 106 10.88 9.73 5.24
CA LYS A 106 10.48 11.11 5.02
C LYS A 106 11.10 11.70 3.76
N LYS A 107 10.42 12.63 3.12
CA LYS A 107 10.89 13.42 1.97
C LYS A 107 10.53 14.88 2.20
N LYS A 108 11.37 15.82 1.77
CA LYS A 108 11.03 17.24 1.80
C LYS A 108 10.10 17.57 0.62
N ARG A 109 8.99 18.28 0.87
CA ARG A 109 8.09 18.77 -0.18
C ARG A 109 8.74 19.88 -1.00
#